data_AF-A0A5N0EEA3-F1
#
_entry.id   AF-A0A5N0EEA3-F1
#
_cell.length_a   1.000
_cell.length_b   1.000
_cell.length_c   1.000
_cell.angle_alpha   90.00
_cell.angle_beta   90.00
_cell.angle_gamma   90.00
#
_symmetry.space_group_name_H-M   'P 1'
#
loop_
_entity.id
_entity.type
_entity.pdbx_description
1 polymer ?
#
loop_
_entity_poly.entity_id
_entity_poly.type
_entity_poly.pdbx_seq_one_letter_code
_entity_poly.pdbx_strand_id
1 'polypeptide(L)'
;MSSMAYLAQTSVPLFWPLVAAIGALVATRHSPSRAAALETWQRWWAVVALGFGSLWMTITFLTVPEVMATAIGFDSTPFQFEIAFANLGLAVMGFRAVSASARERITIGLGAGMFLWGALIGHVYQWFAHGDHAPGNTGGVLVCDLLFPAVMIALAYRAQRLSTPQPDTSTLLSSNMTDSSDAAGSRQA
;
A
#
# COMPACT_ATOMS: atom_id res chain seq x y z
N MET A 1 -24.73 12.30 17.54
CA MET A 1 -24.36 12.80 16.19
C MET A 1 -25.38 12.30 15.17
N SER A 2 -25.73 13.06 14.14
CA SER A 2 -26.63 12.57 13.08
C SER A 2 -25.93 11.55 12.19
N SER A 3 -26.67 10.63 11.56
CA SER A 3 -26.09 9.64 10.65
C SER A 3 -25.33 10.28 9.49
N MET A 4 -25.82 11.42 8.97
CA MET A 4 -25.14 12.16 7.91
C MET A 4 -23.80 12.75 8.38
N ALA A 5 -23.75 13.32 9.58
CA ALA A 5 -22.50 13.85 10.14
C ALA A 5 -21.48 12.74 10.43
N TYR A 6 -21.94 11.59 10.94
CA TYR A 6 -21.08 10.42 11.13
C TYR A 6 -20.49 9.93 9.80
N LEU A 7 -21.33 9.74 8.78
CA LEU A 7 -20.91 9.30 7.46
C LEU A 7 -19.91 10.27 6.81
N ALA A 8 -20.14 11.57 6.95
CA ALA A 8 -19.21 12.57 6.45
C ALA A 8 -17.84 12.46 7.13
N GLN A 9 -17.80 12.39 8.47
CA GLN A 9 -16.55 12.34 9.22
C GLN A 9 -15.77 11.04 8.96
N THR A 10 -16.45 9.89 8.97
CA THR A 10 -15.78 8.59 8.74
C THR A 10 -15.28 8.42 7.30
N SER A 11 -15.83 9.17 6.33
CA SER A 11 -15.43 9.09 4.93
C SER A 11 -14.23 9.95 4.57
N VAL A 12 -13.84 10.93 5.40
CA VAL A 12 -12.72 11.86 5.09
C VAL A 12 -11.44 11.13 4.68
N PRO A 13 -10.98 10.06 5.36
CA PRO A 13 -9.75 9.36 4.98
C PRO A 13 -9.80 8.76 3.55
N LEU A 14 -10.99 8.43 3.05
CA LEU A 14 -11.18 7.81 1.73
C LEU A 14 -10.85 8.77 0.57
N PHE A 15 -10.72 10.07 0.82
CA PHE A 15 -10.34 11.05 -0.18
C PHE A 15 -9.06 10.64 -0.93
N TRP A 16 -8.00 10.26 -0.21
CA TRP A 16 -6.70 9.93 -0.79
C TRP A 16 -6.70 8.69 -1.71
N PRO A 17 -7.22 7.52 -1.31
CA PRO A 17 -7.29 6.37 -2.21
C PRO A 17 -8.23 6.61 -3.39
N LEU A 18 -9.30 7.39 -3.22
CA LEU A 18 -10.20 7.76 -4.32
C LEU A 18 -9.48 8.63 -5.36
N VAL A 19 -8.76 9.67 -4.93
CA VAL A 19 -7.97 10.52 -5.85
C VAL A 19 -6.89 9.68 -6.54
N ALA A 20 -6.21 8.79 -5.82
CA ALA A 20 -5.21 7.89 -6.40
C ALA A 20 -5.81 6.97 -7.46
N ALA A 21 -6.93 6.33 -7.17
CA ALA A 21 -7.60 5.41 -8.09
C ALA A 21 -8.15 6.14 -9.33
N ILE A 22 -8.81 7.28 -9.15
CA ILE A 22 -9.34 8.09 -10.26
C ILE A 22 -8.19 8.61 -11.13
N GLY A 23 -7.13 9.14 -10.52
CA GLY A 23 -5.95 9.62 -11.23
C GLY A 23 -5.29 8.51 -12.05
N ALA A 24 -5.14 7.31 -11.46
CA ALA A 24 -4.61 6.15 -12.16
C ALA A 24 -5.52 5.70 -13.32
N LEU A 25 -6.83 5.63 -13.11
CA LEU A 25 -7.81 5.28 -14.15
C LEU A 25 -7.73 6.23 -15.34
N VAL A 26 -7.74 7.54 -15.08
CA VAL A 26 -7.65 8.57 -16.12
C VAL A 26 -6.31 8.49 -16.85
N ALA A 27 -5.20 8.32 -16.13
CA ALA A 27 -3.86 8.27 -16.70
C ALA A 27 -3.61 6.97 -17.51
N THR A 28 -4.33 5.89 -17.23
CA THR A 28 -4.13 4.59 -17.90
C THR A 28 -5.05 4.31 -19.09
N ARG A 29 -5.97 5.23 -19.41
CA ARG A 29 -6.93 5.10 -20.51
C ARG A 29 -6.30 4.87 -21.90
N HIS A 30 -5.04 5.29 -22.08
CA HIS A 30 -4.27 5.09 -23.31
C HIS A 30 -2.90 4.45 -23.04
N SER A 31 -2.77 3.66 -21.96
CA SER A 31 -1.50 3.00 -21.67
C SER A 31 -1.12 2.02 -22.79
N PRO A 32 0.13 2.04 -23.26
CA PRO A 32 0.57 1.20 -24.40
C PRO A 32 0.69 -0.28 -24.04
N SER A 33 0.74 -0.62 -22.74
CA SER A 33 0.85 -2.00 -22.28
C SER A 33 0.32 -2.16 -20.85
N ARG A 34 0.05 -3.42 -20.45
CA ARG A 34 -0.32 -3.75 -19.07
C ARG A 34 0.77 -3.37 -18.06
N ALA A 35 2.05 -3.51 -18.44
CA ALA A 35 3.17 -3.12 -17.59
C ALA A 35 3.22 -1.60 -17.37
N ALA A 36 3.01 -0.80 -18.42
CA ALA A 36 2.95 0.65 -18.33
C ALA A 36 1.75 1.13 -17.49
N ALA A 37 0.60 0.48 -17.63
CA ALA A 37 -0.57 0.75 -16.80
C ALA A 37 -0.27 0.44 -15.32
N LEU A 38 0.30 -0.73 -15.02
CA LEU A 38 0.62 -1.14 -13.66
C LEU A 38 1.62 -0.18 -12.99
N GLU A 39 2.66 0.26 -13.71
CA GLU A 39 3.62 1.26 -13.21
C GLU A 39 2.92 2.59 -12.88
N THR A 40 1.95 3.00 -13.71
CA THR A 40 1.16 4.21 -13.47
C THR A 40 0.29 4.07 -12.22
N TRP A 41 -0.42 2.96 -12.06
CA TRP A 41 -1.20 2.65 -10.86
C TRP A 41 -0.33 2.63 -9.60
N GLN A 42 0.84 2.01 -9.68
CA GLN A 42 1.79 1.94 -8.58
C GLN A 42 2.25 3.34 -8.13
N ARG A 43 2.55 4.23 -9.09
CA ARG A 43 3.00 5.60 -8.79
C ARG A 43 1.88 6.46 -8.19
N TRP A 44 0.67 6.38 -8.72
CA TRP A 44 -0.49 7.08 -8.16
C TRP A 44 -0.79 6.61 -6.74
N TRP A 45 -0.78 5.30 -6.50
CA TRP A 45 -0.98 4.75 -5.17
C TRP A 45 0.12 5.17 -4.20
N ALA A 46 1.39 5.11 -4.63
CA ALA A 46 2.54 5.48 -3.83
C ALA A 46 2.53 6.96 -3.43
N VAL A 47 2.32 7.88 -4.38
CA VAL A 47 2.38 9.32 -4.13
C VAL A 47 1.13 9.81 -3.43
N VAL A 48 -0.05 9.44 -3.94
CA VAL A 48 -1.30 10.07 -3.51
C VAL A 48 -1.88 9.36 -2.31
N ALA A 49 -2.06 8.05 -2.37
CA ALA A 49 -2.64 7.31 -1.26
C ALA A 49 -1.66 7.24 -0.08
N LEU A 50 -0.48 6.62 -0.26
CA LEU A 50 0.47 6.48 0.83
C LEU A 50 1.19 7.79 1.16
N GLY A 51 1.78 8.47 0.17
CA GLY A 51 2.60 9.67 0.36
C GLY A 51 1.82 10.84 0.95
N PHE A 52 0.93 11.44 0.17
CA PHE A 52 0.13 12.59 0.59
C PHE A 52 -0.88 12.26 1.68
N GLY A 53 -1.49 11.06 1.66
CA GLY A 53 -2.36 10.61 2.75
C GLY A 53 -1.65 10.58 4.09
N SER A 54 -0.44 10.01 4.16
CA SER A 54 0.33 9.99 5.41
C SER A 54 0.88 11.39 5.76
N LEU A 55 1.27 12.20 4.78
CA LEU A 55 1.72 13.58 5.04
C LEU A 55 0.60 14.43 5.65
N TRP A 56 -0.63 14.24 5.17
CA TRP A 56 -1.81 14.89 5.75
C TRP A 56 -2.03 14.45 7.20
N MET A 57 -1.87 13.15 7.51
CA MET A 57 -1.91 12.67 8.89
C MET A 57 -0.81 13.29 9.76
N THR A 58 0.42 13.39 9.27
CA THR A 58 1.50 14.09 9.98
C THR A 58 1.12 15.54 10.30
N ILE A 59 0.66 16.29 9.29
CA ILE A 59 0.32 17.71 9.48
C ILE A 59 -0.82 17.85 10.50
N THR A 60 -1.87 17.04 10.39
CA THR A 60 -3.03 17.13 11.29
C THR A 60 -2.69 16.74 12.72
N PHE A 61 -1.92 15.68 12.96
CA PHE A 61 -1.47 15.34 14.31
C PHE A 61 -0.49 16.34 14.92
N LEU A 62 0.27 17.10 14.10
CA LEU A 62 1.15 18.16 14.62
C LEU A 62 0.42 19.49 14.88
N THR A 63 -0.61 19.79 14.10
CA THR A 63 -1.25 21.13 14.12
C THR A 63 -2.54 21.15 14.93
N VAL A 64 -3.30 20.06 14.96
CA VAL A 64 -4.58 19.93 15.65
C VAL A 64 -4.72 18.58 16.38
N PRO A 65 -3.76 18.20 17.25
CA PRO A 65 -3.74 16.90 17.92
C PRO A 65 -5.00 16.60 18.74
N GLU A 66 -5.59 17.60 19.39
CA GLU A 66 -6.80 17.43 20.21
C GLU A 66 -8.02 17.07 19.34
N VAL A 67 -8.11 17.65 18.14
CA VAL A 67 -9.17 17.34 17.18
C VAL A 67 -9.02 15.91 16.69
N MET A 68 -7.79 15.48 16.38
CA MET A 68 -7.51 14.11 15.96
C MET A 68 -7.82 13.11 17.07
N ALA A 69 -7.39 13.37 18.30
CA ALA A 69 -7.67 12.51 19.46
C ALA A 69 -9.18 12.35 19.67
N THR A 70 -9.92 13.47 19.68
CA THR A 70 -11.38 13.48 19.84
C THR A 70 -12.08 12.74 18.70
N ALA A 71 -11.64 12.91 17.45
CA ALA A 71 -12.21 12.24 16.30
C ALA A 71 -12.02 10.72 16.37
N ILE A 72 -10.88 10.26 16.90
CA ILE A 72 -10.57 8.85 17.07
C ILE A 72 -11.19 8.28 18.35
N GLY A 73 -11.62 9.09 19.31
CA GLY A 73 -12.23 8.60 20.56
C GLY A 73 -11.26 8.40 21.72
N PHE A 74 -10.08 9.05 21.66
CA PHE A 74 -9.06 9.03 22.71
C PHE A 74 -8.84 10.40 23.34
N ASP A 75 -8.30 10.40 24.55
CA ASP A 75 -7.74 11.61 25.16
C ASP A 75 -6.51 12.12 24.39
N SER A 76 -6.32 13.43 24.42
CA SER A 76 -5.11 14.05 23.85
C SER A 76 -3.91 13.77 24.77
N THR A 77 -2.84 13.22 24.20
CA THR A 77 -1.60 12.87 24.92
C THR A 77 -0.36 13.25 24.09
N PRO A 78 0.86 13.08 24.61
CA PRO A 78 2.06 13.21 23.78
C PRO A 78 2.18 12.15 22.66
N PHE A 79 1.43 11.03 22.74
CA PHE A 79 1.52 9.95 21.76
C PHE A 79 1.09 10.38 20.34
N GLN A 80 0.22 11.39 20.22
CA GLN A 80 -0.18 12.00 18.96
C GLN A 80 1.05 12.51 18.17
N PHE A 81 2.09 13.01 18.85
CA PHE A 81 3.34 13.43 18.22
C PHE A 81 4.09 12.24 17.61
N GLU A 82 4.13 11.10 18.30
CA GLU A 82 4.75 9.88 17.77
C GLU A 82 3.98 9.34 16.56
N ILE A 83 2.65 9.35 16.60
CA ILE A 83 1.80 8.99 15.46
C ILE A 83 2.09 9.91 14.25
N ALA A 84 2.29 11.21 14.49
CA ALA A 84 2.62 12.16 13.42
C ALA A 84 3.93 11.78 12.71
N PHE A 85 4.96 11.42 13.47
CA PHE A 85 6.27 11.04 12.92
C PHE A 85 6.30 9.64 12.32
N ALA A 86 5.50 8.70 12.84
CA ALA A 86 5.27 7.42 12.19
C ALA A 86 4.69 7.64 10.77
N ASN A 87 3.67 8.50 10.66
CA ASN A 87 3.09 8.90 9.37
C ASN A 87 4.07 9.68 8.50
N LEU A 88 4.98 10.48 9.08
CA LEU A 88 6.01 11.18 8.30
C LEU A 88 6.95 10.18 7.64
N GLY A 89 7.34 9.13 8.37
CA GLY A 89 8.10 8.02 7.81
C GLY A 89 7.37 7.34 6.65
N LEU A 90 6.06 7.09 6.79
CA LEU A 90 5.25 6.55 5.71
C LEU A 90 5.19 7.47 4.50
N ALA A 91 5.04 8.78 4.71
CA ALA A 91 5.00 9.77 3.64
C ALA A 91 6.31 9.76 2.82
N VAL A 92 7.45 9.78 3.51
CA VAL A 92 8.78 9.70 2.88
C VAL A 92 8.93 8.43 2.07
N MET A 93 8.52 7.27 2.61
CA MET A 93 8.54 6.00 1.88
C MET A 93 7.60 6.00 0.67
N GLY A 94 6.41 6.58 0.79
CA GLY A 94 5.45 6.74 -0.31
C GLY A 94 6.03 7.54 -1.47
N PHE A 95 6.69 8.67 -1.19
CA PHE A 95 7.37 9.45 -2.22
C PHE A 95 8.58 8.72 -2.82
N ARG A 96 9.36 8.01 -1.99
CA ARG A 96 10.48 7.18 -2.46
C ARG A 96 10.03 6.07 -3.41
N ALA A 97 8.85 5.50 -3.18
CA ALA A 97 8.31 4.40 -3.97
C ALA A 97 8.07 4.75 -5.46
N VAL A 98 7.98 6.04 -5.83
CA VAL A 98 7.75 6.47 -7.24
C VAL A 98 8.80 5.93 -8.20
N SER A 99 10.07 6.00 -7.81
CA SER A 99 11.22 5.57 -8.59
C SER A 99 11.85 4.27 -8.07
N ALA A 100 11.21 3.62 -7.11
CA ALA A 100 11.71 2.41 -6.49
C ALA A 100 11.50 1.16 -7.37
N SER A 101 12.37 0.16 -7.18
CA SER A 101 12.19 -1.15 -7.78
C SER A 101 10.95 -1.87 -7.21
N ALA A 102 10.42 -2.86 -7.93
CA ALA A 102 9.32 -3.68 -7.42
C ALA A 102 9.64 -4.32 -6.06
N ARG A 103 10.87 -4.80 -5.85
CA ARG A 103 11.31 -5.38 -4.58
C ARG A 103 11.29 -4.35 -3.46
N GLU A 104 11.82 -3.16 -3.70
CA GLU A 104 11.83 -2.06 -2.73
C GLU A 104 10.40 -1.58 -2.41
N ARG A 105 9.50 -1.53 -3.39
CA ARG A 105 8.08 -1.20 -3.18
C ARG A 105 7.35 -2.23 -2.32
N ILE A 106 7.70 -3.53 -2.43
CA ILE A 106 7.21 -4.56 -1.52
C ILE A 106 7.71 -4.29 -0.10
N THR A 107 9.01 -4.00 0.07
CA THR A 107 9.58 -3.64 1.39
C THR A 107 8.89 -2.42 2.00
N ILE A 108 8.67 -1.37 1.21
CA ILE A 108 7.92 -0.17 1.63
C ILE A 108 6.50 -0.54 2.04
N GLY A 109 5.81 -1.36 1.25
CA GLY A 109 4.47 -1.84 1.56
C GLY A 109 4.43 -2.63 2.87
N LEU A 110 5.39 -3.52 3.12
CA LEU A 110 5.50 -4.25 4.38
C LEU A 110 5.79 -3.32 5.57
N GLY A 111 6.68 -2.34 5.41
CA GLY A 111 6.98 -1.33 6.42
C GLY A 111 5.76 -0.49 6.77
N ALA A 112 5.03 -0.02 5.76
CA ALA A 112 3.74 0.66 5.96
C ALA A 112 2.71 -0.25 6.64
N GLY A 113 2.69 -1.54 6.28
CA GLY A 113 1.83 -2.55 6.89
C GLY A 113 2.07 -2.75 8.38
N MET A 114 3.32 -2.74 8.85
CA MET A 114 3.60 -2.93 10.29
C MET A 114 2.96 -1.84 11.15
N PHE A 115 2.94 -0.60 10.66
CA PHE A 115 2.25 0.49 11.35
C PHE A 115 0.74 0.43 11.13
N LEU A 116 0.30 0.45 9.86
CA LEU A 116 -1.12 0.60 9.52
C LEU A 116 -1.96 -0.64 9.87
N TRP A 117 -1.46 -1.85 9.66
CA TRP A 117 -2.18 -3.05 10.11
C TRP A 117 -2.18 -3.19 11.62
N GLY A 118 -1.14 -2.70 12.31
CA GLY A 118 -1.15 -2.57 13.77
C GLY A 118 -2.25 -1.63 14.25
N ALA A 119 -2.37 -0.46 13.62
CA ALA A 119 -3.44 0.51 13.88
C ALA A 119 -4.82 -0.07 13.59
N LEU A 120 -5.01 -0.76 12.46
CA LEU A 120 -6.24 -1.46 12.10
C LEU A 120 -6.69 -2.45 13.19
N ILE A 121 -5.76 -3.28 13.68
CA ILE A 121 -6.03 -4.24 14.75
C ILE A 121 -6.43 -3.47 16.03
N GLY A 122 -5.71 -2.39 16.34
CA GLY A 122 -6.05 -1.50 17.45
C GLY A 122 -7.46 -0.93 17.35
N HIS A 123 -7.83 -0.37 16.20
CA HIS A 123 -9.15 0.19 15.94
C HIS A 123 -10.26 -0.86 16.09
N VAL A 124 -10.07 -2.04 15.50
CA VAL A 124 -11.02 -3.17 15.64
C VAL A 124 -11.15 -3.59 17.09
N TYR A 125 -10.04 -3.70 17.83
CA TYR A 125 -10.07 -4.04 19.25
C TYR A 125 -10.83 -2.99 20.07
N GLN A 126 -10.58 -1.69 19.86
CA GLN A 126 -11.29 -0.63 20.57
C GLN A 126 -12.78 -0.61 20.24
N TRP A 127 -13.12 -0.86 18.97
CA TRP A 127 -14.51 -0.96 18.55
C TRP A 127 -15.24 -2.09 19.29
N PHE A 128 -14.71 -3.32 19.27
CA PHE A 128 -15.43 -4.46 19.85
C PHE A 128 -15.28 -4.60 21.36
N ALA A 129 -14.10 -4.35 21.91
CA ALA A 129 -13.82 -4.58 23.33
C ALA A 129 -14.20 -3.38 24.22
N HIS A 130 -14.18 -2.16 23.68
CA HIS A 130 -14.43 -0.93 24.44
C HIS A 130 -15.63 -0.13 23.94
N GLY A 131 -16.30 -0.58 22.87
CA GLY A 131 -17.47 0.10 22.32
C GLY A 131 -17.14 1.45 21.67
N ASP A 132 -15.90 1.64 21.22
CA ASP A 132 -15.49 2.88 20.58
C ASP A 132 -16.02 2.96 19.14
N HIS A 133 -17.14 3.65 18.98
CA HIS A 133 -17.76 3.93 17.70
C HIS A 133 -17.43 5.31 17.15
N ALA A 134 -16.34 5.94 17.62
CA ALA A 134 -15.92 7.24 17.11
C ALA A 134 -15.66 7.16 15.58
N PRO A 135 -16.01 8.21 14.83
CA PRO A 135 -15.92 8.21 13.36
C PRO A 135 -14.49 8.11 12.84
N GLY A 136 -13.50 8.53 13.64
CA GLY A 136 -12.07 8.35 13.36
C GLY A 136 -11.49 7.03 13.88
N ASN A 137 -12.24 6.24 14.66
CA ASN A 137 -11.89 4.87 15.03
C ASN A 137 -12.45 3.84 14.03
N THR A 138 -13.57 4.18 13.41
CA THR A 138 -14.36 3.25 12.59
C THR A 138 -14.51 3.74 11.15
N GLY A 139 -14.93 2.85 10.25
CA GLY A 139 -15.21 3.14 8.84
C GLY A 139 -13.98 3.43 7.99
N GLY A 140 -13.85 4.64 7.42
CA GLY A 140 -12.88 4.91 6.35
C GLY A 140 -11.42 4.71 6.75
N VAL A 141 -11.06 4.94 8.02
CA VAL A 141 -9.72 4.66 8.54
C VAL A 141 -9.34 3.18 8.41
N LEU A 142 -10.27 2.26 8.71
CA LEU A 142 -10.05 0.82 8.62
C LEU A 142 -9.74 0.40 7.17
N VAL A 143 -10.42 1.04 6.21
CA VAL A 143 -10.20 0.81 4.79
C VAL A 143 -8.81 1.29 4.37
N CYS A 144 -8.41 2.48 4.80
CA CYS A 144 -7.08 3.03 4.48
C CYS A 144 -5.97 2.17 5.09
N ASP A 145 -6.10 1.83 6.37
CA ASP A 145 -5.11 1.04 7.11
C ASP A 145 -4.89 -0.34 6.48
N LEU A 146 -5.97 -0.97 6.01
CA LEU A 146 -5.90 -2.23 5.30
C LEU A 146 -5.31 -2.07 3.89
N LEU A 147 -5.86 -1.16 3.10
CA LEU A 147 -5.64 -1.11 1.66
C LEU A 147 -4.33 -0.45 1.27
N PHE A 148 -3.86 0.58 1.98
CA PHE A 148 -2.65 1.31 1.58
C PHE A 148 -1.44 0.36 1.46
N PRO A 149 -1.13 -0.46 2.47
CA PRO A 149 -0.06 -1.45 2.38
C PRO A 149 -0.40 -2.58 1.39
N ALA A 150 -1.60 -3.14 1.46
CA ALA A 150 -1.98 -4.32 0.68
C ALA A 150 -1.94 -4.06 -0.83
N VAL A 151 -2.45 -2.92 -1.28
CA VAL A 151 -2.44 -2.53 -2.70
C VAL A 151 -1.02 -2.19 -3.15
N MET A 152 -0.22 -1.52 -2.33
CA MET A 152 1.19 -1.25 -2.62
C MET A 152 1.96 -2.56 -2.89
N ILE A 153 1.79 -3.56 -2.02
CA ILE A 153 2.40 -4.90 -2.15
C ILE A 153 1.88 -5.62 -3.39
N ALA A 154 0.55 -5.65 -3.59
CA ALA A 154 -0.07 -6.38 -4.68
C ALA A 154 0.35 -5.86 -6.06
N LEU A 155 0.39 -4.54 -6.25
CA LEU A 155 0.85 -3.92 -7.48
C LEU A 155 2.34 -4.22 -7.73
N ALA A 156 3.17 -4.10 -6.70
CA ALA A 156 4.61 -4.31 -6.82
C ALA A 156 4.96 -5.79 -7.11
N TYR A 157 4.24 -6.72 -6.46
CA TYR A 157 4.37 -8.14 -6.73
C TYR A 157 3.99 -8.50 -8.16
N ARG A 158 2.87 -7.95 -8.67
CA ARG A 158 2.46 -8.13 -10.06
C ARG A 158 3.50 -7.57 -11.04
N ALA A 159 4.12 -6.43 -10.72
CA ALA A 159 5.15 -5.82 -11.55
C ALA A 159 6.37 -6.74 -11.65
N GLN A 160 6.82 -7.29 -10.53
CA GLN A 160 7.93 -8.24 -10.48
C GLN A 160 7.69 -9.48 -11.35
N ARG A 161 6.46 -10.02 -11.33
CA ARG A 161 6.08 -11.19 -12.16
C ARG A 161 6.12 -10.89 -13.66
N LEU A 162 5.76 -9.68 -14.08
CA LEU A 162 5.82 -9.28 -15.49
C LEU A 162 7.25 -9.02 -15.97
N SER A 163 8.19 -8.71 -15.07
CA SER A 163 9.59 -8.44 -15.41
C SER A 163 10.49 -9.68 -15.43
N THR A 164 10.01 -10.83 -14.93
CA THR A 164 10.78 -12.08 -14.94
C THR A 164 10.47 -12.83 -16.25
N PRO A 165 11.45 -13.04 -17.17
CA PRO A 165 11.21 -13.85 -18.36
C PRO A 165 10.79 -15.27 -17.95
N GLN A 166 9.69 -15.76 -18.52
CA GLN A 166 9.34 -17.17 -18.42
C GLN A 166 10.47 -17.98 -19.08
N PRO A 167 11.03 -19.02 -18.45
CA PRO A 167 12.03 -19.85 -19.11
C PRO A 167 11.39 -20.42 -20.38
N ASP A 168 11.94 -20.04 -21.52
CA ASP A 168 11.46 -20.47 -22.82
C ASP A 168 11.48 -22.00 -22.85
N THR A 169 10.32 -22.63 -23.05
CA THR A 169 10.20 -24.09 -23.12
C THR A 169 11.10 -24.68 -24.21
N SER A 170 11.48 -23.90 -25.22
CA SER A 170 12.48 -24.22 -26.23
C SER A 170 13.91 -24.32 -25.69
N THR A 171 14.28 -23.54 -24.68
CA THR A 171 15.61 -23.66 -24.03
C THR A 171 15.73 -24.91 -23.16
N LEU A 172 14.62 -25.32 -22.50
CA LEU A 172 14.55 -26.57 -21.73
C LEU A 172 14.55 -27.83 -22.63
N LEU A 173 13.94 -27.75 -23.80
CA LEU A 173 13.98 -28.85 -24.79
C LEU A 173 15.35 -28.98 -25.45
N SER A 174 16.05 -27.86 -25.71
CA SER A 174 17.40 -27.88 -26.30
C SER A 174 18.44 -28.43 -25.31
N SER A 175 18.37 -28.04 -24.04
CA SER A 175 19.29 -28.55 -23.00
C SER A 175 19.13 -30.05 -22.74
N ASN A 176 17.89 -30.58 -22.78
CA ASN A 176 17.65 -32.01 -22.64
C ASN A 176 18.12 -32.82 -23.86
N MET A 177 18.17 -32.21 -25.05
CA MET A 177 18.61 -32.89 -26.27
C MET A 177 20.15 -33.00 -26.32
N THR A 178 20.87 -31.97 -25.85
CA THR A 178 22.34 -32.00 -25.73
C THR A 178 22.86 -32.96 -24.65
N ASP A 179 22.16 -33.10 -23.53
CA ASP A 179 22.55 -34.06 -22.48
C ASP A 179 22.38 -35.52 -22.95
N SER A 180 21.41 -35.78 -23.84
CA SER A 180 21.17 -37.10 -24.40
C SER A 180 22.20 -37.53 -25.45
N SER A 181 22.81 -36.57 -26.17
CA SER A 181 23.86 -36.86 -27.17
C SER A 181 25.21 -37.17 -26.52
N ASP A 182 25.55 -36.52 -25.40
CA ASP A 182 26.82 -36.73 -24.71
C ASP A 182 26.84 -38.04 -23.90
N ALA A 183 25.69 -38.49 -23.39
CA ALA A 183 25.55 -39.79 -22.73
C ALA A 183 25.67 -40.99 -23.71
N ALA A 184 25.43 -40.79 -25.00
CA ALA A 184 25.57 -41.84 -26.02
C ALA A 184 27.01 -41.99 -26.54
N GLY A 185 27.85 -40.95 -26.42
CA GLY A 185 29.24 -40.95 -26.90
C GLY A 185 30.26 -41.60 -25.95
N SER A 186 29.92 -41.84 -24.69
CA SER A 186 30.87 -42.34 -23.66
C SER A 186 30.86 -43.86 -23.43
N ARG A 187 30.09 -44.63 -24.20
CA ARG A 187 30.03 -46.11 -24.10
C ARG A 187 30.83 -46.87 -25.17
N GLN A 188 31.78 -46.21 -25.82
CA GLN A 188 32.72 -46.85 -26.75
C GLN A 188 34.15 -46.38 -26.48
N ALA A 189 34.75 -46.89 -25.40
CA ALA A 189 36.19 -46.93 -25.19
C ALA A 189 36.53 -48.10 -24.27
#